data_AF-A0A8T6XQY4-F1
#
_entry.id   AF-A0A8T6XQY4-F1
#
_cell.length_a   1.000
_cell.length_b   1.000
_cell.length_c   1.000
_cell.angle_alpha   90.00
_cell.angle_beta   90.00
_cell.angle_gamma   90.00
#
_symmetry.space_group_name_H-M   'P 1'
#
loop_
_entity.id
_entity.type
_entity.pdbx_description
1 polymer ?
#
loop_
_entity_poly.entity_id
_entity_poly.type
_entity_poly.pdbx_seq_one_letter_code
_entity_poly.pdbx_strand_id
1 'polypeptide(L)'
;MLGLLIFFILGSTEPAHAYVGPGAGFALISSFLALLLSFFLALLSLLTLPFRLLIGLFRRRKAYANAKIKRVVILGLDGLDPELCQKYMSQGKLPNFSKLAKTGTFKNLKTTYPALSPVAWSTFATGVNPARHNIYDFLMRNPKTYLPELSSSKVGTPKRELKIGK
;
A
#
# COMPACT_ATOMS: atom_id res chain seq x y z
N MET A 1 -30.25 63.04 29.99
CA MET A 1 -30.51 62.62 28.59
C MET A 1 -29.71 61.39 28.16
N LEU A 2 -28.45 61.21 28.60
CA LEU A 2 -27.62 60.07 28.20
C LEU A 2 -28.16 58.69 28.67
N GLY A 3 -28.69 58.61 29.90
CA GLY A 3 -29.22 57.34 30.45
C GLY A 3 -30.49 56.84 29.77
N LEU A 4 -31.32 57.74 29.25
CA LEU A 4 -32.56 57.40 28.52
C LEU A 4 -32.24 56.85 27.13
N LEU A 5 -31.18 57.36 26.50
CA LEU A 5 -30.69 56.88 25.20
C LEU A 5 -30.12 55.46 25.32
N ILE A 6 -29.37 55.18 26.38
CA ILE A 6 -28.80 53.85 26.65
C ILE A 6 -29.90 52.83 26.94
N PHE A 7 -30.94 53.21 27.68
CA PHE A 7 -32.07 52.34 27.96
C PHE A 7 -32.86 52.00 26.69
N PHE A 8 -32.99 52.96 25.77
CA PHE A 8 -33.66 52.73 24.48
C PHE A 8 -32.84 51.83 23.56
N ILE A 9 -31.51 51.98 23.52
CA ILE A 9 -30.60 51.14 22.71
C ILE A 9 -30.55 49.70 23.23
N LEU A 10 -30.58 49.50 24.55
CA LEU A 10 -30.65 48.17 25.16
C LEU A 10 -32.04 47.53 25.01
N GLY A 11 -33.10 48.33 24.94
CA GLY A 11 -34.47 47.86 24.71
C GLY A 11 -34.80 47.54 23.24
N SER A 12 -34.00 48.01 22.29
CA SER A 12 -34.20 47.84 20.85
C SER A 12 -33.37 46.71 20.24
N THR A 13 -32.84 45.77 21.03
CA THR A 13 -32.09 44.62 20.49
C THR A 13 -33.05 43.51 20.07
N GLU A 14 -33.28 43.39 18.77
CA GLU A 14 -33.95 42.23 18.17
C GLU A 14 -33.20 40.93 18.57
N PRO A 15 -33.91 39.86 18.98
CA PRO A 15 -33.28 38.60 19.32
C PRO A 15 -32.59 38.04 18.08
N ALA A 16 -31.26 38.00 18.10
CA ALA A 16 -30.48 37.34 17.05
C ALA A 16 -30.80 35.83 17.08
N HIS A 17 -31.67 35.39 16.17
CA HIS A 17 -31.99 33.98 15.97
C HIS A 17 -30.78 33.26 15.37
N ALA A 18 -29.79 32.93 16.21
CA ALA A 18 -28.72 32.03 15.83
C ALA A 18 -29.28 30.60 15.77
N TYR A 19 -29.34 30.02 14.57
CA TYR A 19 -29.65 28.62 14.39
C TYR A 19 -28.53 27.78 15.04
N VAL A 20 -28.77 27.32 16.27
CA VAL A 20 -27.99 26.24 16.85
C VAL A 20 -28.40 25.00 16.08
N GLY A 21 -27.45 24.42 15.34
CA GLY A 21 -27.66 23.29 14.43
C GLY A 21 -28.46 22.13 15.01
N PRO A 22 -28.81 21.12 14.20
CA PRO A 22 -29.57 19.96 14.66
C PRO A 22 -28.86 19.40 15.91
N GLY A 23 -29.48 19.57 17.07
CA GLY A 23 -28.77 19.59 18.35
C GLY A 23 -28.08 18.27 18.73
N ALA A 24 -27.49 18.22 19.92
CA ALA A 24 -26.77 17.05 20.44
C ALA A 24 -27.55 15.72 20.30
N GLY A 25 -28.89 15.76 20.28
CA GLY A 25 -29.74 14.60 20.01
C GLY A 25 -29.47 13.92 18.67
N PHE A 26 -29.22 14.66 17.59
CA PHE A 26 -28.90 14.06 16.28
C PHE A 26 -27.55 13.32 16.31
N ALA A 27 -26.55 13.90 16.98
CA ALA A 27 -25.25 13.25 17.16
C ALA A 27 -25.37 11.97 18.01
N LEU A 28 -26.23 11.98 19.04
CA LEU A 28 -26.50 10.83 19.89
C LEU A 28 -27.22 9.71 19.13
N ILE A 29 -28.25 10.05 18.36
CA ILE A 29 -29.01 9.12 17.53
C ILE A 29 -28.12 8.53 16.43
N SER A 30 -27.34 9.37 15.72
CA SER A 30 -26.46 8.90 14.65
C SER A 30 -25.34 7.98 15.19
N SER A 31 -24.77 8.31 16.35
CA SER A 31 -23.72 7.48 16.97
C SER A 31 -24.28 6.15 17.47
N PHE A 32 -25.48 6.16 18.06
CA PHE A 32 -26.17 4.95 18.48
C PHE A 32 -26.51 4.04 17.29
N LEU A 33 -27.05 4.60 16.20
CA LEU A 33 -27.32 3.86 14.97
C LEU A 33 -26.05 3.30 14.33
N ALA A 34 -24.95 4.07 14.32
CA ALA A 34 -23.66 3.60 13.81
C ALA A 34 -23.10 2.43 14.62
N LEU A 35 -23.21 2.48 15.96
CA LEU A 35 -22.80 1.39 16.84
C LEU A 35 -23.64 0.14 16.57
N LEU A 36 -24.97 0.30 16.50
CA LEU A 36 -25.91 -0.80 16.25
C LEU A 36 -25.63 -1.46 14.89
N LEU A 37 -25.45 -0.65 13.83
CA LEU A 37 -25.10 -1.13 12.50
C LEU A 37 -23.76 -1.87 12.51
N SER A 38 -22.75 -1.32 13.19
CA SER A 38 -21.42 -1.94 13.30
C SER A 38 -21.49 -3.29 14.02
N PHE A 39 -22.33 -3.40 15.05
CA PHE A 39 -22.59 -4.66 15.75
C PHE A 39 -23.20 -5.71 14.81
N PHE A 40 -24.24 -5.36 14.05
CA PHE A 40 -24.85 -6.27 13.09
C PHE A 40 -23.89 -6.67 11.95
N LEU A 41 -23.09 -5.73 11.43
CA LEU A 41 -22.05 -6.04 10.44
C LEU A 41 -20.96 -6.94 10.99
N ALA A 42 -20.54 -6.74 12.23
CA ALA A 42 -19.58 -7.61 12.91
C ALA A 42 -20.16 -9.02 13.10
N LEU A 43 -21.42 -9.12 13.53
CA LEU A 43 -22.12 -10.39 13.67
C LEU A 43 -22.25 -11.12 12.32
N LEU A 44 -22.65 -10.42 11.27
CA LEU A 44 -22.72 -10.96 9.90
C LEU A 44 -21.32 -11.41 9.42
N SER A 45 -20.28 -10.64 9.70
CA SER A 45 -18.90 -11.00 9.36
C SER A 45 -18.45 -12.26 10.09
N LEU A 46 -18.81 -12.41 11.37
CA LEU A 46 -18.50 -13.60 12.17
C LEU A 46 -19.24 -14.83 11.64
N LEU A 47 -20.53 -14.68 11.35
CA LEU A 47 -21.37 -15.76 10.79
C LEU A 47 -20.92 -16.18 9.39
N THR A 48 -20.42 -15.25 8.58
CA THR A 48 -19.90 -15.56 7.23
C THR A 48 -18.46 -16.08 7.23
N LEU A 49 -17.71 -15.93 8.33
CA LEU A 49 -16.33 -16.38 8.45
C LEU A 49 -16.13 -17.89 8.15
N PRO A 50 -16.88 -18.84 8.74
CA PRO A 50 -16.69 -20.27 8.45
C PRO A 50 -16.95 -20.58 6.98
N PHE A 51 -17.98 -19.97 6.38
CA PHE A 51 -18.27 -20.13 4.95
C PHE A 51 -17.17 -19.54 4.06
N ARG A 52 -16.63 -18.36 4.39
CA ARG A 52 -15.50 -17.75 3.68
C ARG A 52 -14.23 -18.59 3.80
N LEU A 53 -13.97 -19.17 4.97
CA LEU A 53 -12.85 -20.08 5.18
C LEU A 53 -13.01 -21.37 4.37
N LEU A 54 -14.20 -21.98 4.38
CA LEU A 54 -14.52 -23.15 3.56
C LEU A 54 -14.35 -22.86 2.07
N ILE A 55 -14.94 -21.78 1.55
CA ILE A 55 -14.76 -21.35 0.16
C ILE A 55 -13.28 -21.09 -0.15
N GLY A 56 -12.56 -20.45 0.78
CA GLY A 56 -11.12 -20.18 0.67
C GLY A 56 -10.28 -21.46 0.55
N LEU A 57 -10.60 -22.51 1.30
CA LEU A 57 -9.94 -23.81 1.23
C LEU A 57 -10.14 -24.48 -0.14
N PHE A 58 -11.35 -24.44 -0.69
CA PHE A 58 -11.64 -24.99 -2.02
C PHE A 58 -11.01 -24.15 -3.15
N ARG A 59 -11.01 -22.82 -3.04
CA ARG A 59 -10.39 -21.93 -4.03
C ARG A 59 -8.86 -21.99 -4.02
N ARG A 60 -8.22 -22.06 -2.84
CA ARG A 60 -6.76 -22.18 -2.71
C ARG A 60 -6.21 -23.46 -3.32
N ARG A 61 -6.95 -24.58 -3.23
CA ARG A 61 -6.54 -25.84 -3.86
C ARG A 61 -6.44 -25.75 -5.38
N LYS A 62 -7.31 -24.97 -6.03
CA LYS A 62 -7.34 -24.89 -7.51
C LYS A 62 -6.25 -24.01 -8.12
N ALA A 63 -5.74 -23.00 -7.41
CA ALA A 63 -4.77 -22.05 -7.97
C ALA A 63 -3.48 -22.75 -8.46
N TYR A 64 -3.04 -23.80 -7.75
CA TYR A 64 -1.84 -24.56 -8.09
C TYR A 64 -2.13 -26.00 -8.54
N ALA A 65 -3.41 -26.39 -8.66
CA ALA A 65 -3.79 -27.76 -9.03
C ALA A 65 -3.19 -28.20 -10.37
N ASN A 66 -3.03 -27.25 -11.31
CA ASN A 66 -2.49 -27.49 -12.64
C ASN A 66 -1.00 -27.13 -12.77
N ALA A 67 -0.30 -26.86 -11.66
CA ALA A 67 1.11 -26.49 -11.71
C ALA A 67 1.96 -27.72 -12.09
N LYS A 68 2.63 -27.67 -13.25
CA LYS A 68 3.53 -28.74 -13.71
C LYS A 68 4.80 -28.86 -12.85
N ILE A 69 5.18 -27.80 -12.15
CA ILE A 69 6.41 -27.73 -11.36
C ILE A 69 6.06 -27.48 -9.90
N LYS A 70 6.63 -28.30 -9.00
CA LYS A 70 6.39 -28.22 -7.55
C LYS A 70 7.12 -27.04 -6.88
N ARG A 71 8.30 -26.66 -7.39
CA ARG A 71 9.15 -25.60 -6.83
C ARG A 71 9.87 -24.85 -7.92
N VAL A 72 9.86 -23.52 -7.83
CA VAL A 72 10.59 -22.61 -8.72
C VAL A 72 11.44 -21.72 -7.82
N VAL A 73 12.72 -21.57 -8.19
CA VAL A 73 13.64 -20.62 -7.56
C VAL A 73 13.98 -19.57 -8.59
N ILE A 74 13.82 -18.30 -8.22
CA ILE A 74 14.23 -17.18 -9.05
C ILE A 74 15.39 -16.48 -8.34
N LEU A 75 16.52 -16.39 -9.02
CA LEU A 75 17.71 -15.70 -8.55
C LEU A 75 17.89 -14.45 -9.41
N GLY A 76 17.74 -13.28 -8.81
CA GLY A 76 18.10 -12.02 -9.46
C GLY A 76 19.41 -11.50 -8.89
N LEU A 77 20.29 -11.05 -9.78
CA LEU A 77 21.61 -10.51 -9.47
C LEU A 77 21.61 -9.03 -9.86
N ASP A 78 21.67 -8.15 -8.87
CA ASP A 78 21.64 -6.71 -9.12
C ASP A 78 22.96 -6.26 -9.77
N GLY A 79 22.87 -5.37 -10.76
CA GLY A 79 24.02 -4.88 -11.52
C GLY A 79 24.78 -5.93 -12.36
N LEU A 80 24.20 -7.12 -12.60
CA LEU A 80 24.83 -8.12 -13.46
C LEU A 80 24.79 -7.67 -14.92
N ASP A 81 25.95 -7.32 -15.46
CA ASP A 81 26.12 -6.98 -16.87
C ASP A 81 26.18 -8.26 -17.74
N PRO A 82 25.30 -8.40 -18.76
CA PRO A 82 25.23 -9.61 -19.59
C PRO A 82 26.44 -9.77 -20.53
N GLU A 83 27.14 -8.69 -20.90
CA GLU A 83 28.32 -8.72 -21.76
C GLU A 83 29.56 -9.15 -20.97
N LEU A 84 29.75 -8.60 -19.76
CA LEU A 84 30.79 -9.05 -18.83
C LEU A 84 30.58 -10.51 -18.42
N CYS A 85 29.35 -10.91 -18.17
CA CYS A 85 29.01 -12.30 -17.87
C CYS A 85 29.45 -13.24 -19.01
N GLN A 86 29.12 -12.91 -20.27
CA GLN A 86 29.55 -13.67 -21.44
C GLN A 86 31.08 -13.70 -21.60
N LYS A 87 31.75 -12.56 -21.41
CA LYS A 87 33.21 -12.45 -21.46
C LYS A 87 33.88 -13.35 -20.42
N TYR A 88 33.38 -13.37 -19.18
CA TYR A 88 33.98 -14.21 -18.14
C TYR A 88 33.61 -15.69 -18.26
N MET A 89 32.46 -16.00 -18.85
CA MET A 89 32.12 -17.37 -19.26
C MET A 89 33.06 -17.89 -20.35
N SER A 90 33.39 -17.08 -21.38
CA SER A 90 34.31 -17.48 -22.45
C SER A 90 35.75 -17.61 -21.98
N GLN A 91 36.16 -16.82 -20.99
CA GLN A 91 37.45 -16.96 -20.28
C GLN A 91 37.50 -18.15 -19.31
N GLY A 92 36.41 -18.92 -19.14
CA GLY A 92 36.35 -20.05 -18.21
C GLY A 92 36.25 -19.67 -16.73
N LYS A 93 36.07 -18.38 -16.40
CA LYS A 93 36.01 -17.87 -15.01
C LYS A 93 34.66 -18.10 -14.33
N LEU A 94 33.60 -18.31 -15.12
CA LEU A 94 32.23 -18.54 -14.64
C LEU A 94 31.69 -19.94 -15.03
N PRO A 95 32.30 -21.04 -14.56
CA PRO A 95 31.96 -22.39 -15.01
C PRO A 95 30.50 -22.78 -14.72
N ASN A 96 29.93 -22.31 -13.61
CA ASN A 96 28.53 -22.57 -13.26
C ASN A 96 27.54 -21.85 -14.17
N PHE A 97 27.80 -20.58 -14.53
CA PHE A 97 26.98 -19.86 -15.52
C PHE A 97 27.11 -20.50 -16.90
N SER A 98 28.33 -20.90 -17.31
CA SER A 98 28.55 -21.65 -18.54
C SER A 98 27.77 -22.97 -18.59
N LYS A 99 27.70 -23.70 -17.47
CA LYS A 99 26.89 -24.92 -17.36
C LYS A 99 25.40 -24.60 -17.50
N LEU A 100 24.89 -23.61 -16.77
CA LEU A 100 23.48 -23.20 -16.82
C LEU A 100 23.06 -22.75 -18.22
N ALA A 101 23.90 -21.98 -18.91
CA ALA A 101 23.65 -21.53 -20.28
C ALA A 101 23.60 -22.71 -21.27
N LYS A 102 24.46 -23.73 -21.10
CA LYS A 102 24.47 -24.94 -21.94
C LYS A 102 23.27 -25.86 -21.69
N THR A 103 22.83 -26.00 -20.43
CA THR A 103 21.72 -26.89 -20.07
C THR A 103 20.34 -26.21 -20.17
N GLY A 104 20.31 -24.90 -20.39
CA GLY A 104 19.09 -24.10 -20.34
C GLY A 104 19.05 -23.06 -21.46
N THR A 105 18.54 -21.87 -21.13
CA THR A 105 18.48 -20.74 -22.06
C THR A 105 19.22 -19.56 -21.46
N PHE A 106 20.08 -18.94 -22.25
CA PHE A 106 20.75 -17.70 -21.91
C PHE A 106 20.48 -16.69 -23.04
N LYS A 107 19.77 -15.61 -22.72
CA LYS A 107 19.42 -14.55 -23.68
C LYS A 107 19.54 -13.19 -23.02
N ASN A 108 19.98 -12.21 -23.80
CA ASN A 108 19.97 -10.83 -23.37
C ASN A 108 18.52 -10.32 -23.29
N LEU A 109 18.18 -9.66 -22.18
CA LEU A 109 16.86 -9.08 -21.94
C LEU A 109 17.00 -7.58 -21.78
N LYS A 110 15.99 -6.83 -22.26
CA LYS A 110 15.92 -5.40 -22.02
C LYS A 110 15.54 -5.15 -20.56
N THR A 111 16.20 -4.17 -19.93
CA THR A 111 15.80 -3.66 -18.63
C THR A 111 14.63 -2.68 -18.76
N THR A 112 14.11 -2.21 -17.62
CA THR A 112 13.09 -1.16 -17.56
C THR A 112 13.65 0.20 -17.98
N TYR A 113 12.75 1.12 -18.33
CA TYR A 113 13.07 2.53 -18.44
C TYR A 113 12.26 3.30 -17.39
N PRO A 114 12.89 3.96 -16.40
CA PRO A 114 14.34 4.06 -16.16
C PRO A 114 15.01 2.74 -15.73
N ALA A 115 16.32 2.61 -16.01
CA ALA A 115 17.14 1.45 -15.66
C ALA A 115 17.66 1.53 -14.21
N LEU A 116 16.75 1.68 -13.25
CA LEU A 116 17.06 1.78 -11.83
C LEU A 116 16.57 0.54 -11.08
N SER A 117 17.34 0.07 -10.10
CA SER A 117 16.99 -1.11 -9.28
C SER A 117 15.55 -1.11 -8.76
N PRO A 118 15.01 -0.05 -8.11
CA PRO A 118 13.64 -0.07 -7.58
C PRO A 118 12.59 -0.22 -8.69
N VAL A 119 12.88 0.28 -9.89
CA VAL A 119 12.00 0.19 -11.06
C VAL A 119 12.02 -1.22 -11.62
N ALA A 120 13.22 -1.76 -11.88
CA ALA A 120 13.41 -3.10 -12.43
C ALA A 120 12.84 -4.19 -11.52
N TRP A 121 13.13 -4.13 -10.22
CA TRP A 121 12.62 -5.10 -9.25
C TRP A 121 11.10 -5.03 -9.08
N SER A 122 10.53 -3.83 -9.08
CA SER A 122 9.08 -3.66 -8.98
C SER A 122 8.36 -4.17 -10.23
N THR A 123 8.89 -3.87 -11.42
CA THR A 123 8.36 -4.40 -12.68
C THR A 123 8.49 -5.92 -12.73
N PHE A 124 9.62 -6.49 -12.30
CA PHE A 124 9.83 -7.93 -12.21
C PHE A 124 8.82 -8.59 -11.25
N ALA A 125 8.63 -8.04 -10.05
CA ALA A 125 7.74 -8.61 -9.04
C ALA A 125 6.26 -8.52 -9.41
N THR A 126 5.86 -7.47 -10.13
CA THR A 126 4.45 -7.20 -10.47
C THR A 126 4.06 -7.68 -11.88
N GLY A 127 5.04 -7.92 -12.76
CA GLY A 127 4.81 -8.29 -14.16
C GLY A 127 4.20 -7.18 -15.01
N VAL A 128 4.23 -5.92 -14.55
CA VAL A 128 3.69 -4.76 -15.26
C VAL A 128 4.73 -3.66 -15.38
N ASN A 129 4.57 -2.79 -16.38
CA ASN A 129 5.49 -1.68 -16.61
C ASN A 129 5.45 -0.62 -15.48
N PRO A 130 6.45 0.29 -15.40
CA PRO A 130 6.52 1.32 -14.38
C PRO A 130 5.30 2.22 -14.25
N ALA A 131 4.60 2.48 -15.36
CA ALA A 131 3.38 3.29 -15.36
C ALA A 131 2.21 2.67 -14.59
N ARG A 132 2.21 1.34 -14.43
CA ARG A 132 1.16 0.62 -13.70
C ARG A 132 1.42 0.56 -12.21
N HIS A 133 2.68 0.45 -11.79
CA HIS A 133 3.05 0.36 -10.36
C HIS A 133 3.55 1.68 -9.77
N ASN A 134 3.78 2.72 -10.58
CA ASN A 134 4.11 4.09 -10.19
C ASN A 134 5.43 4.24 -9.40
N ILE A 135 6.41 3.39 -9.67
CA ILE A 135 7.76 3.47 -9.07
C ILE A 135 8.74 3.76 -10.21
N TYR A 136 9.36 4.94 -10.16
CA TYR A 136 10.26 5.45 -11.21
C TYR A 136 11.67 5.76 -10.71
N ASP A 137 11.87 5.83 -9.40
CA ASP A 137 13.14 6.11 -8.74
C ASP A 137 13.05 5.61 -7.28
N PHE A 138 14.13 5.68 -6.51
CA PHE A 138 14.15 5.43 -5.06
C PHE A 138 13.33 6.47 -4.30
N LEU A 139 13.29 7.71 -4.81
CA LEU A 139 12.57 8.82 -4.21
C LEU A 139 11.41 9.25 -5.11
N MET A 140 10.29 9.58 -4.50
CA MET A 140 9.17 10.27 -5.14
C MET A 140 8.86 11.56 -4.39
N ARG A 141 8.36 12.56 -5.11
CA ARG A 141 7.90 13.80 -4.50
C ARG A 141 6.51 13.59 -3.90
N ASN A 142 6.34 13.91 -2.62
CA ASN A 142 5.02 14.02 -2.04
C ASN A 142 4.27 15.22 -2.67
N PRO A 143 3.09 15.04 -3.29
CA PRO A 143 2.39 16.13 -3.97
C PRO A 143 1.86 17.21 -3.01
N LYS A 144 1.70 16.90 -1.73
CA LYS A 144 1.21 17.84 -0.70
C LYS A 144 2.34 18.65 -0.08
N THR A 145 3.44 17.98 0.29
CA THR A 145 4.54 18.61 1.05
C THR A 145 5.74 18.98 0.18
N TYR A 146 5.81 18.47 -1.05
CA TYR A 146 6.95 18.61 -1.97
C TYR A 146 8.27 17.98 -1.47
N LEU A 147 8.25 17.31 -0.32
CA LEU A 147 9.40 16.62 0.24
C LEU A 147 9.64 15.27 -0.46
N PRO A 148 10.91 14.79 -0.50
CA PRO A 148 11.22 13.46 -0.99
C PRO A 148 10.71 12.39 -0.02
N GLU A 149 10.05 11.38 -0.57
CA GLU A 149 9.60 10.18 0.12
C GLU A 149 10.13 8.92 -0.58
N LEU A 150 10.35 7.84 0.16
CA LEU A 150 10.73 6.57 -0.43
C LEU A 150 9.59 6.03 -1.31
N SER A 151 9.93 5.58 -2.51
CA SER A 151 8.94 5.10 -3.49
C SER A 151 8.39 3.72 -3.18
N SER A 152 9.20 2.88 -2.54
CA SER A 152 8.90 1.46 -2.29
C SER A 152 8.44 1.16 -0.88
N SER A 153 8.70 2.04 0.08
CA SER A 153 8.39 1.81 1.49
C SER A 153 8.01 3.10 2.21
N LYS A 154 7.31 2.98 3.33
CA LYS A 154 7.02 4.10 4.23
C LYS A 154 7.69 3.85 5.55
N VAL A 155 8.57 4.76 5.96
CA VAL A 155 9.12 4.78 7.31
C VAL A 155 8.13 5.51 8.18
N GLY A 156 7.57 4.80 9.16
CA GLY A 156 6.63 5.34 10.13
C GLY A 156 7.00 4.89 11.53
N THR A 157 6.31 5.43 12.53
CA THR A 157 6.45 4.93 13.89
C THR A 157 5.95 3.49 13.98
N PRO A 158 6.60 2.63 14.77
CA PRO A 158 6.16 1.26 14.95
C PRO A 158 4.72 1.25 15.49
N LYS A 159 3.85 0.40 14.91
CA LYS A 159 2.45 0.26 15.36
C LYS A 159 2.33 -0.20 16.81
N ARG A 160 3.38 -0.83 17.34
CA ARG A 160 3.47 -1.34 18.70
C ARG A 160 4.88 -1.08 19.19
N GLU A 161 4.99 -0.39 20.29
CA GLU A 161 6.24 -0.16 20.99
C GLU A 161 6.13 -0.86 22.34
N LEU A 162 6.98 -1.86 22.58
CA LEU A 162 7.02 -2.55 23.86
C LEU A 162 8.14 -1.89 24.67
N LYS A 163 7.76 -1.04 25.63
CA LYS A 163 8.73 -0.44 26.56
C LYS A 163 9.14 -1.48 27.58
N ILE A 164 10.32 -2.07 27.39
CA ILE A 164 10.94 -2.96 28.38
C ILE A 164 11.80 -2.09 29.29
N GLY A 165 11.37 -1.94 30.54
CA GLY A 165 12.07 -1.12 31.53
C GLY A 165 11.72 0.37 31.46
N LYS A 166 12.24 1.13 32.43
CA LYS A 166 12.28 2.59 32.40
C LYS A 166 13.52 3.07 31.68
#